data_AF-A0A383C6Q6-F1
#
_entry.id   AF-A0A383C6Q6-F1
#
_cell.length_a   1.000
_cell.length_b   1.000
_cell.length_c   1.000
_cell.angle_alpha   90.00
_cell.angle_beta   90.00
_cell.angle_gamma   90.00
#
_symmetry.space_group_name_H-M   'P 1'
#
loop_
_entity.id
_entity.type
_entity.pdbx_description
1 polymer ?
#
loop_
_entity_poly.entity_id
_entity_poly.type
_entity_poly.pdbx_seq_one_letter_code
_entity_poly.pdbx_strand_id
1 'polypeptide(L)'
;MQENTFSFDSSISPAKFVYSEVFNAAVPFIDRHITEGRGDKVAILCSNGEKVRYTELSERVNRCGSLLRAKGMKPGQRLLMVIKDAPEFFYLFWGSIKAGIIPVPLNTLLRSRD
;
A
#
# COMPACT_ATOMS: atom_id res chain seq x y z
N MET A 1 -2.20 3.18 -22.76
CA MET A 1 -1.24 2.73 -21.72
C MET A 1 -1.93 1.64 -20.92
N GLN A 2 -1.25 0.54 -20.59
CA GLN A 2 -1.85 -0.55 -19.79
C GLN A 2 -2.22 -0.03 -18.38
N GLU A 3 -3.31 -0.50 -17.78
CA GLU A 3 -3.68 -0.12 -16.42
C GLU A 3 -2.54 -0.40 -15.43
N ASN A 4 -2.44 0.44 -14.40
CA ASN A 4 -1.45 0.34 -13.32
C ASN A 4 0.01 0.44 -13.81
N THR A 5 0.23 1.03 -14.98
CA THR A 5 1.56 1.38 -15.50
C THR A 5 1.73 2.89 -15.62
N PHE A 6 2.98 3.33 -15.77
CA PHE A 6 3.35 4.71 -16.04
C PHE A 6 4.54 4.75 -17.01
N SER A 7 4.68 5.86 -17.75
CA SER A 7 5.91 6.20 -18.47
C SER A 7 6.61 7.38 -17.80
N PHE A 8 7.92 7.46 -18.01
CA PHE A 8 8.78 8.47 -17.42
C PHE A 8 9.72 9.03 -18.49
N ASP A 9 9.79 10.35 -18.56
CA ASP A 9 10.68 11.10 -19.46
C ASP A 9 11.75 11.82 -18.63
N SER A 10 12.98 11.29 -18.70
CA SER A 10 14.18 11.84 -18.06
C SER A 10 14.91 12.90 -18.88
N SER A 11 14.46 13.19 -20.11
CA SER A 11 15.14 14.16 -20.98
C SER A 11 14.88 15.62 -20.55
N ILE A 12 13.93 15.84 -19.63
CA ILE A 12 13.54 17.15 -19.10
C ILE A 12 13.69 17.22 -17.57
N SER A 13 13.79 18.45 -17.02
CA SER A 13 13.92 18.70 -15.58
C SER A 13 12.85 19.69 -15.09
N PRO A 14 12.00 19.32 -14.11
CA PRO A 14 11.92 18.00 -13.47
C PRO A 14 11.42 16.93 -14.44
N ALA A 15 11.81 15.68 -14.20
CA ALA A 15 11.36 14.57 -15.02
C ALA A 15 9.84 14.43 -15.02
N LYS A 16 9.27 14.08 -16.16
CA LYS A 16 7.82 13.99 -16.33
C LYS A 16 7.35 12.54 -16.21
N PHE A 17 6.38 12.31 -15.34
CA PHE A 17 5.69 11.04 -15.19
C PHE A 17 4.31 11.13 -15.84
N VAL A 18 3.96 10.16 -16.66
CA VAL A 18 2.62 10.02 -17.25
C VAL A 18 2.05 8.68 -16.79
N TYR A 19 0.99 8.74 -15.99
CA TYR A 19 0.32 7.55 -15.47
C TYR A 19 -0.80 7.11 -16.42
N SER A 20 -1.14 5.82 -16.36
CA SER A 20 -2.36 5.29 -16.97
C SER A 20 -3.60 5.92 -16.33
N GLU A 21 -4.71 5.97 -17.08
CA GLU A 21 -5.99 6.51 -16.60
C GLU A 21 -6.45 5.82 -15.32
N VAL A 22 -6.29 4.50 -15.26
CA VAL A 22 -6.51 3.69 -14.07
C VAL A 22 -5.15 3.29 -13.49
N PHE A 23 -4.81 3.85 -12.33
CA PHE A 23 -3.58 3.53 -11.62
C PHE A 23 -3.83 3.37 -10.12
N ASN A 24 -3.46 2.20 -9.58
CA ASN A 24 -3.37 1.96 -8.15
C ASN A 24 -1.98 1.42 -7.80
N ALA A 25 -1.27 2.12 -6.92
CA ALA A 25 0.09 1.73 -6.54
C ALA A 25 0.17 0.34 -5.88
N ALA A 26 -0.88 -0.15 -5.22
CA ALA A 26 -0.86 -1.49 -4.63
C ALA A 26 -0.72 -2.62 -5.67
N VAL A 27 -1.11 -2.38 -6.93
CA VAL A 27 -1.02 -3.39 -7.99
C VAL A 27 0.43 -3.70 -8.38
N PRO A 28 1.26 -2.75 -8.84
CA PRO A 28 2.64 -3.05 -9.23
C PRO A 28 3.54 -3.46 -8.05
N PHE A 29 3.24 -2.97 -6.83
CA PHE A 29 4.02 -3.26 -5.63
C PHE A 29 3.61 -4.56 -4.92
N ILE A 30 2.36 -5.03 -5.08
CA ILE A 30 1.85 -6.20 -4.34
C ILE A 30 1.23 -7.22 -5.30
N ASP A 31 0.12 -6.87 -5.94
CA ASP A 31 -0.70 -7.86 -6.66
C ASP A 31 0.02 -8.48 -7.87
N ARG A 32 0.90 -7.71 -8.51
CA ARG A 32 1.74 -8.18 -9.61
C ARG A 32 2.57 -9.41 -9.24
N HIS A 33 2.98 -9.54 -7.97
CA HIS A 33 3.72 -10.71 -7.51
C HIS A 33 2.87 -11.97 -7.53
N ILE A 34 1.54 -11.86 -7.38
CA ILE A 34 0.63 -13.00 -7.47
C ILE A 34 0.50 -13.42 -8.93
N THR A 35 0.20 -12.48 -9.82
CA THR A 35 -0.04 -12.75 -11.24
C THR A 35 1.21 -13.25 -11.96
N GLU A 36 2.40 -12.85 -11.50
CA GLU A 36 3.69 -13.28 -12.08
C GLU A 36 4.29 -14.51 -11.34
N GLY A 37 3.50 -15.25 -10.55
CA GLY A 37 3.93 -16.52 -9.95
C GLY A 37 4.93 -16.40 -8.80
N ARG A 38 5.11 -15.21 -8.23
CA ARG A 38 6.00 -14.93 -7.09
C ARG A 38 5.27 -14.87 -5.75
N GLY A 39 4.02 -15.35 -5.70
CA GLY A 39 3.18 -15.29 -4.50
C GLY A 39 3.82 -15.90 -3.25
N ASP A 40 4.59 -16.98 -3.43
CA ASP A 40 5.28 -17.67 -2.34
C ASP A 40 6.53 -16.96 -1.80
N LYS A 41 7.02 -15.91 -2.46
CA LYS A 41 8.19 -15.16 -1.99
C LYS A 41 7.83 -14.37 -0.72
N VAL A 42 8.78 -14.32 0.21
CA VAL A 42 8.66 -13.52 1.43
C VAL A 42 8.67 -12.04 1.07
N ALA A 43 7.64 -11.30 1.50
CA ALA A 43 7.51 -9.86 1.36
C ALA A 43 7.92 -9.12 2.64
N ILE A 44 7.62 -9.68 3.81
CA ILE A 44 7.97 -9.11 5.12
C ILE A 44 8.67 -10.17 5.96
N LEU A 45 9.82 -9.83 6.53
CA LEU A 45 10.55 -10.63 7.52
C LEU A 45 10.57 -9.87 8.84
N CYS A 46 9.97 -10.46 9.87
CA CYS A 46 9.86 -9.85 11.19
C CYS A 46 11.05 -10.25 12.07
N SER A 47 11.37 -9.42 13.07
CA SER A 47 12.49 -9.66 14.00
C SER A 47 12.30 -10.93 14.86
N ASN A 48 11.05 -11.33 15.11
CA ASN A 48 10.70 -12.59 15.78
C ASN A 48 10.82 -13.84 14.87
N GLY A 49 11.26 -13.67 13.61
CA GLY A 49 11.37 -14.75 12.64
C GLY A 49 10.11 -15.03 11.83
N GLU A 50 8.98 -14.38 12.13
CA GLU A 50 7.76 -14.48 11.33
C GLU A 50 8.01 -13.98 9.90
N LYS A 51 7.44 -14.70 8.93
CA LYS A 51 7.53 -14.39 7.50
C LYS A 51 6.15 -14.22 6.93
N VAL A 52 5.95 -13.15 6.17
CA VAL A 52 4.72 -12.90 5.42
C VAL A 52 5.05 -13.00 3.94
N ARG A 53 4.38 -13.89 3.23
CA ARG A 53 4.49 -14.07 1.77
C ARG A 53 3.65 -13.06 1.02
N TYR A 54 3.91 -12.85 -0.28
CA TYR A 54 3.12 -11.95 -1.10
C TYR A 54 1.63 -12.34 -1.17
N THR A 55 1.32 -13.64 -1.19
CA THR A 55 -0.07 -14.14 -1.14
C THR A 55 -0.80 -13.66 0.12
N GLU A 56 -0.18 -13.85 1.28
CA GLU A 56 -0.72 -13.45 2.58
C GLU A 56 -0.82 -11.92 2.69
N LEU A 57 0.19 -11.20 2.18
CA LEU A 57 0.19 -9.74 2.15
C LEU A 57 -0.97 -9.22 1.29
N SER A 58 -1.14 -9.72 0.05
CA SER A 58 -2.23 -9.29 -0.84
C SER A 58 -3.60 -9.57 -0.22
N GLU A 59 -3.79 -10.74 0.39
CA GLU A 59 -5.03 -11.08 1.08
C GLU A 59 -5.34 -10.10 2.24
N ARG A 60 -4.37 -9.86 3.13
CA ARG A 60 -4.54 -8.99 4.29
C ARG A 60 -4.76 -7.52 3.88
N VAL A 61 -4.07 -7.05 2.84
CA VAL A 61 -4.29 -5.73 2.21
C VAL A 61 -5.71 -5.61 1.66
N ASN A 62 -6.20 -6.61 0.94
CA ASN A 62 -7.56 -6.63 0.41
C ASN A 62 -8.62 -6.60 1.52
N ARG A 63 -8.39 -7.34 2.60
CA ARG A 63 -9.26 -7.35 3.78
C ARG A 63 -9.30 -5.98 4.45
N CYS A 64 -8.16 -5.33 4.69
CA CYS A 64 -8.11 -3.98 5.27
C CYS A 64 -8.84 -2.95 4.38
N GLY A 65 -8.57 -2.92 3.08
CA GLY A 65 -9.25 -1.99 2.16
C GLY A 65 -10.78 -2.22 2.11
N SER A 66 -11.21 -3.48 2.13
CA SER A 66 -12.63 -3.83 2.16
C SER A 66 -13.30 -3.42 3.48
N LEU A 67 -12.63 -3.62 4.61
CA LEU A 67 -13.11 -3.17 5.92
C LEU A 67 -13.32 -1.65 5.95
N LEU A 68 -12.37 -0.86 5.45
CA LEU A 68 -12.48 0.60 5.45
C LEU A 68 -13.67 1.08 4.61
N ARG A 69 -13.86 0.49 3.42
CA ARG A 69 -15.04 0.76 2.59
C ARG A 69 -16.34 0.36 3.29
N ALA A 70 -16.37 -0.81 3.94
CA ALA A 70 -17.53 -1.27 4.70
C ALA A 70 -17.85 -0.37 5.90
N LYS A 71 -16.85 0.33 6.46
CA LYS A 71 -17.03 1.38 7.47
C LYS A 71 -17.41 2.75 6.89
N GLY A 72 -17.71 2.82 5.60
CA GLY A 72 -18.21 4.03 4.93
C GLY A 72 -17.14 5.01 4.48
N MET A 73 -15.85 4.63 4.56
CA MET A 73 -14.79 5.48 4.05
C MET A 73 -14.83 5.56 2.52
N LYS A 74 -14.61 6.76 2.01
CA LYS A 74 -14.66 7.09 0.58
C LYS A 74 -13.26 7.46 0.06
N PRO A 75 -13.00 7.27 -1.26
CA PRO A 75 -11.78 7.73 -1.87
C PRO A 75 -11.48 9.21 -1.58
N GLY A 76 -10.21 9.54 -1.35
CA GLY A 76 -9.75 10.89 -0.98
C GLY A 76 -9.87 11.25 0.50
N GLN A 77 -10.55 10.44 1.32
CA GLN A 77 -10.55 10.62 2.77
C GLN A 77 -9.21 10.19 3.37
N ARG A 78 -8.84 10.82 4.50
CA ARG A 78 -7.58 10.54 5.20
C ARG A 78 -7.82 9.58 6.35
N LEU A 79 -6.92 8.62 6.51
CA LEU A 79 -6.89 7.70 7.64
C LEU A 79 -5.64 7.96 8.47
N LEU A 80 -5.81 8.51 9.67
CA LEU A 80 -4.72 8.62 10.64
C LEU A 80 -4.36 7.21 11.14
N MET A 81 -3.08 6.86 11.12
CA MET A 81 -2.59 5.55 11.55
C MET A 81 -1.64 5.72 12.74
N VAL A 82 -2.03 5.17 13.88
CA VAL A 82 -1.19 5.06 15.09
C VAL A 82 -0.92 3.58 15.31
N ILE A 83 0.12 3.07 14.64
CA ILE A 83 0.41 1.63 14.54
C ILE A 83 1.92 1.44 14.73
N LYS A 84 2.31 0.36 15.41
CA LYS A 84 3.72 -0.01 15.60
C LYS A 84 4.34 -0.54 14.30
N ASP A 85 5.67 -0.64 14.28
CA ASP A 85 6.43 -1.27 13.20
C ASP A 85 6.20 -2.80 13.19
N ALA A 86 5.08 -3.20 12.60
CA ALA A 86 4.63 -4.58 12.51
C ALA A 86 3.94 -4.82 11.15
N PRO A 87 3.75 -6.07 10.71
CA PRO A 87 3.12 -6.36 9.42
C PRO A 87 1.76 -5.68 9.20
N GLU A 88 0.98 -5.48 10.27
CA GLU A 88 -0.31 -4.80 10.26
C GLU A 88 -0.23 -3.36 9.73
N PHE A 89 0.91 -2.69 9.94
CA PHE A 89 1.16 -1.39 9.33
C PHE A 89 1.01 -1.47 7.81
N PHE A 90 1.66 -2.45 7.18
CA PHE A 90 1.63 -2.62 5.72
C PHE A 90 0.25 -3.04 5.23
N TYR A 91 -0.47 -3.86 6.00
CA TYR A 91 -1.82 -4.29 5.63
C TYR A 91 -2.78 -3.10 5.57
N LEU A 92 -2.74 -2.24 6.59
CA LEU A 92 -3.60 -1.06 6.63
C LEU A 92 -3.15 0.03 5.67
N PHE A 93 -1.84 0.28 5.56
CA PHE A 93 -1.29 1.30 4.66
C PHE A 93 -1.66 1.01 3.21
N TRP A 94 -1.32 -0.18 2.72
CA TRP A 94 -1.63 -0.56 1.34
C TRP A 94 -3.11 -0.85 1.13
N GLY A 95 -3.82 -1.36 2.15
CA GLY A 95 -5.27 -1.53 2.10
C GLY A 95 -5.99 -0.19 1.91
N SER A 96 -5.51 0.87 2.57
CA SER A 96 -6.02 2.24 2.41
C SER A 96 -5.80 2.73 0.99
N ILE A 97 -4.56 2.66 0.48
CA ILE A 97 -4.21 3.07 -0.89
C ILE A 97 -5.05 2.30 -1.92
N LYS A 98 -5.20 0.99 -1.73
CA LYS A 98 -5.99 0.13 -2.62
C LYS A 98 -7.48 0.50 -2.63
N ALA A 99 -7.99 0.99 -1.51
CA ALA A 99 -9.35 1.52 -1.38
C ALA A 99 -9.50 2.99 -1.83
N GLY A 100 -8.42 3.65 -2.27
CA GLY A 100 -8.42 5.08 -2.64
C GLY A 100 -8.38 6.03 -1.44
N ILE A 101 -8.14 5.51 -0.23
CA ILE A 101 -8.01 6.26 1.03
C ILE A 101 -6.56 6.68 1.20
N ILE A 102 -6.33 7.87 1.75
CA ILE A 102 -5.00 8.44 1.98
C ILE A 102 -4.52 8.03 3.37
N PRO A 103 -3.60 7.05 3.51
CA PRO A 103 -3.02 6.72 4.81
C PRO A 103 -2.11 7.84 5.31
N VAL A 104 -2.21 8.16 6.60
CA VAL A 104 -1.40 9.17 7.29
C VAL A 104 -0.73 8.50 8.49
N PRO A 105 0.45 7.87 8.31
CA PRO A 105 1.19 7.25 9.40
C PRO A 105 1.79 8.30 10.33
N LEU A 106 1.53 8.15 11.63
CA LEU A 106 2.15 8.96 12.66
C LEU A 106 3.30 8.23 13.32
N ASN A 107 4.33 8.99 13.71
CA ASN A 107 5.34 8.50 14.62
C ASN A 107 4.69 8.22 15.98
N THR A 108 4.76 6.99 16.45
CA THR A 108 4.19 6.56 17.73
C THR A 108 4.90 7.18 18.95
N LEU A 109 6.06 7.80 18.76
CA LEU A 109 6.81 8.55 19.76
C LEU A 109 6.52 10.06 19.72
N LEU A 110 5.67 10.54 18.80
CA LEU A 110 5.31 11.95 18.72
C LEU A 110 4.53 12.37 19.98
N ARG A 111 5.06 13.36 20.71
CA ARG A 111 4.42 13.94 21.90
C ARG A 111 3.70 15.23 21.53
N SER A 112 2.67 15.59 22.31
CA SER A 112 2.12 16.95 22.28
C SER A 112 3.22 17.94 22.65
N ARG A 113 3.16 19.17 22.11
CA ARG A 113 3.99 20.25 22.66
C ARG A 113 3.51 20.52 24.09
N ASP A 114 4.47 20.68 24.97
CA ASP A 114 4.28 21.07 26.37
C ASP A 114 3.50 22.39 26.48
#